data_AF-V4BBL7-F1
#
_entry.id   AF-V4BBL7-F1
#
_cell.length_a   1.000
_cell.length_b   1.000
_cell.length_c   1.000
_cell.angle_alpha   90.00
_cell.angle_beta   90.00
_cell.angle_gamma   90.00
#
_symmetry.space_group_name_H-M   'P 1'
#
loop_
_entity.id
_entity.type
_entity.pdbx_description
1 polymer ?
#
loop_
_entity_poly.entity_id
_entity_poly.type
_entity_poly.pdbx_seq_one_letter_code
_entity_poly.pdbx_strand_id
1 'polypeptide(L)'
;MHLATRLLECVEKNCLTIEPIPGDNSYPRKCSLTESHKLCNYKIRLDTEDTEWYSISQLCRNRIAAVCDFYTYIRYIQQGLVKSEAELATRLLECVERNCLTIEPIPGDNSYPRKCSLTESHKLCNYKIRLDTEDTEWYSISQLCRNRIAAVCDFYTYIRYIQQGLVKSEGTLAASICTIPLKLRN
;
A
#
# COMPACT_ATOMS: atom_id res chain seq x y z
N MET A 1 -14.70 -9.13 -10.46
CA MET A 1 -13.29 -9.19 -10.94
C MET A 1 -12.76 -7.88 -11.53
N HIS A 2 -13.59 -7.03 -12.17
CA HIS A 2 -13.15 -5.74 -12.74
C HIS A 2 -12.84 -4.63 -11.69
N LEU A 3 -13.52 -4.68 -10.52
CA LEU A 3 -13.46 -3.63 -9.50
C LEU A 3 -12.06 -3.41 -8.90
N ALA A 4 -11.32 -4.49 -8.63
CA ALA A 4 -10.00 -4.40 -7.99
C ALA A 4 -8.94 -3.78 -8.92
N THR A 5 -8.99 -4.08 -10.21
CA THR A 5 -8.12 -3.47 -11.22
C THR A 5 -8.43 -1.98 -11.35
N ARG A 6 -9.70 -1.62 -11.50
CA ARG A 6 -10.12 -0.21 -11.56
C ARG A 6 -9.67 0.55 -10.31
N LEU A 7 -9.85 -0.03 -9.13
CA LEU A 7 -9.41 0.59 -7.88
C LEU A 7 -7.92 0.94 -7.90
N LEU A 8 -7.07 0.05 -8.41
CA LEU A 8 -5.63 0.29 -8.52
C LEU A 8 -5.33 1.48 -9.43
N GLU A 9 -5.92 1.49 -10.63
CA GLU A 9 -5.78 2.59 -11.58
C GLU A 9 -6.24 3.93 -10.98
N CYS A 10 -7.32 3.94 -10.20
CA CYS A 10 -7.84 5.15 -9.56
C CYS A 10 -6.93 5.67 -8.46
N VAL A 11 -6.28 4.77 -7.71
CA VAL A 11 -5.29 5.13 -6.70
C VAL A 11 -4.09 5.79 -7.37
N GLU A 12 -3.59 5.23 -8.47
CA GLU A 12 -2.48 5.76 -9.25
C GLU A 12 -2.82 7.11 -9.89
N LYS A 13 -4.01 7.24 -10.48
CA LYS A 13 -4.52 8.48 -11.12
C LYS A 13 -5.02 9.56 -10.16
N ASN A 14 -5.14 9.25 -8.87
CA ASN A 14 -5.70 10.14 -7.85
C ASN A 14 -7.18 10.54 -8.08
N CYS A 15 -8.01 9.64 -8.63
CA CYS A 15 -9.44 9.91 -8.89
C CYS A 15 -10.40 9.14 -7.96
N LEU A 16 -9.88 8.39 -7.00
CA LEU A 16 -10.69 7.64 -6.04
C LEU A 16 -11.37 8.58 -5.02
N THR A 17 -12.67 8.40 -4.81
CA THR A 17 -13.41 9.06 -3.71
C THR A 17 -13.85 8.02 -2.67
N ILE A 18 -13.72 8.35 -1.38
CA ILE A 18 -14.18 7.52 -0.25
C ILE A 18 -15.05 8.35 0.67
N GLU A 19 -16.27 7.89 0.96
CA GLU A 19 -17.22 8.58 1.82
C GLU A 19 -17.83 7.63 2.87
N PRO A 20 -18.20 8.13 4.06
CA PRO A 20 -19.06 7.39 4.97
C PRO A 20 -20.46 7.20 4.38
N ILE A 21 -21.10 6.08 4.70
CA ILE A 21 -22.52 5.84 4.37
C ILE A 21 -23.37 6.52 5.47
N PRO A 22 -24.35 7.36 5.12
CA PRO A 22 -25.19 8.05 6.08
C PRO A 22 -25.98 7.06 6.96
N GLY A 23 -26.15 7.39 8.24
CA GLY A 23 -26.63 6.48 9.28
C GLY A 23 -28.14 6.36 9.41
N ASP A 24 -28.80 5.88 8.36
CA ASP A 24 -30.23 5.56 8.34
C ASP A 24 -30.54 4.11 8.79
N ASN A 25 -29.56 3.41 9.38
CA ASN A 25 -29.59 1.97 9.74
C ASN A 25 -29.69 0.99 8.55
N SER A 26 -29.66 1.44 7.29
CA SER A 26 -29.67 0.58 6.09
C SER A 26 -28.26 0.32 5.54
N TYR A 27 -27.35 -0.17 6.39
CA TYR A 27 -25.98 -0.47 5.97
C TYR A 27 -25.88 -1.75 5.13
N PRO A 28 -25.23 -1.71 3.96
CA PRO A 28 -24.91 -2.92 3.20
C PRO A 28 -24.08 -3.89 4.05
N ARG A 29 -24.40 -5.18 3.96
CA ARG A 29 -23.70 -6.25 4.70
C ARG A 29 -22.76 -7.09 3.83
N LYS A 30 -22.54 -6.71 2.57
CA LYS A 30 -21.61 -7.37 1.66
C LYS A 30 -20.62 -6.35 1.12
N CYS A 31 -19.34 -6.58 1.34
CA CYS A 31 -18.29 -5.71 0.82
C CYS A 31 -18.05 -5.99 -0.67
N SER A 32 -18.12 -4.98 -1.52
CA SER A 32 -17.98 -5.12 -2.98
C SER A 32 -16.58 -5.58 -3.43
N LEU A 33 -15.54 -5.32 -2.64
CA LEU A 33 -14.16 -5.70 -2.96
C LEU A 33 -13.80 -7.13 -2.54
N THR A 34 -14.27 -7.56 -1.37
CA THR A 34 -13.89 -8.85 -0.77
C THR A 34 -14.98 -9.90 -0.87
N GLU A 35 -16.20 -9.48 -1.20
CA GLU A 35 -17.43 -10.25 -1.09
C GLU A 35 -17.76 -10.76 0.32
N SER A 36 -17.01 -10.34 1.33
CA SER A 36 -17.22 -10.75 2.72
C SER A 36 -18.50 -10.16 3.30
N HIS A 37 -19.17 -10.96 4.13
CA HIS A 37 -20.38 -10.55 4.82
C HIS A 37 -20.05 -9.75 6.10
N LYS A 38 -19.78 -8.46 5.93
CA LYS A 38 -19.49 -7.51 7.02
C LYS A 38 -20.29 -6.22 6.83
N LEU A 39 -20.61 -5.55 7.93
CA LEU A 39 -21.21 -4.22 7.89
C LEU A 39 -20.28 -3.25 7.14
N CYS A 40 -20.81 -2.60 6.12
CA CYS A 40 -20.09 -1.62 5.32
C CYS A 40 -20.56 -0.22 5.72
N ASN A 41 -19.67 0.55 6.34
CA ASN A 41 -19.93 1.92 6.78
C ASN A 41 -19.38 2.97 5.80
N TYR A 42 -18.72 2.52 4.71
CA TYR A 42 -18.10 3.38 3.73
C TYR A 42 -18.48 2.91 2.33
N LYS A 43 -18.47 3.87 1.41
CA LYS A 43 -18.65 3.65 -0.02
C LYS A 43 -17.50 4.30 -0.77
N ILE A 44 -17.12 3.71 -1.90
CA ILE A 44 -16.10 4.23 -2.80
C ILE A 44 -16.66 4.46 -4.19
N ARG A 45 -16.04 5.39 -4.90
CA ARG A 45 -16.33 5.71 -6.30
C ARG A 45 -15.03 5.73 -7.08
N LEU A 46 -14.99 5.00 -8.19
CA LEU A 46 -13.78 4.71 -8.97
C LEU A 46 -13.57 5.64 -10.18
N ASP A 47 -14.17 6.82 -10.15
CA ASP A 47 -13.83 7.95 -11.01
C ASP A 47 -14.54 9.17 -10.42
N THR A 48 -14.10 10.37 -10.77
CA THR A 48 -14.87 11.58 -10.50
C THR A 48 -16.16 11.65 -11.33
N GLU A 49 -16.15 11.05 -12.52
CA GLU A 49 -17.28 11.05 -13.46
C GLU A 49 -18.22 9.84 -13.30
N ASP A 50 -17.80 8.83 -12.55
CA ASP A 50 -18.62 7.66 -12.24
C ASP A 50 -19.88 8.06 -11.45
N THR A 51 -20.97 7.34 -11.71
CA THR A 51 -22.21 7.43 -10.91
C THR A 51 -22.35 6.28 -9.92
N GLU A 52 -21.61 5.19 -10.13
CA GLU A 52 -21.71 3.97 -9.34
C GLU A 52 -20.90 4.06 -8.03
N TRP A 53 -21.54 3.66 -6.92
CA TRP A 53 -20.91 3.57 -5.62
C TRP A 53 -20.79 2.10 -5.18
N TYR A 54 -19.63 1.75 -4.63
CA TYR A 54 -19.36 0.41 -4.12
C TYR A 54 -19.20 0.44 -2.60
N SER A 55 -20.00 -0.35 -1.89
CA SER A 55 -19.92 -0.45 -0.43
C SER A 55 -18.70 -1.27 0.00
N ILE A 56 -17.93 -0.75 0.96
CA ILE A 56 -16.72 -1.41 1.44
C ILE A 56 -16.71 -1.55 2.96
N SER A 57 -16.04 -2.61 3.42
CA SER A 57 -15.80 -2.83 4.85
C SER A 57 -14.80 -1.81 5.41
N GLN A 58 -14.80 -1.62 6.73
CA GLN A 58 -13.79 -0.81 7.42
C GLN A 58 -12.36 -1.26 7.11
N LEU A 59 -12.13 -2.58 7.02
CA LEU A 59 -10.81 -3.14 6.72
C LEU A 59 -10.34 -2.71 5.32
N CYS A 60 -11.23 -2.83 4.32
CA CYS A 60 -10.94 -2.36 2.97
C CYS A 60 -10.65 -0.86 2.96
N ARG A 61 -11.46 -0.05 3.65
CA ARG A 61 -11.27 1.40 3.74
C ARG A 61 -9.90 1.75 4.30
N ASN A 62 -9.48 1.10 5.38
CA ASN A 62 -8.20 1.39 6.02
C ASN A 62 -7.02 1.01 5.13
N ARG A 63 -7.10 -0.13 4.43
CA ARG A 63 -6.07 -0.56 3.47
C ARG A 63 -5.95 0.41 2.30
N ILE A 64 -7.08 0.82 1.72
CA ILE A 64 -7.12 1.75 0.60
C ILE A 64 -6.56 3.12 1.03
N ALA A 65 -7.02 3.66 2.16
CA ALA A 65 -6.56 4.95 2.66
C ALA A 65 -5.05 4.98 2.89
N ALA A 66 -4.47 3.93 3.49
CA ALA A 66 -3.03 3.84 3.70
C ALA A 66 -2.23 3.89 2.38
N VAL A 67 -2.76 3.30 1.31
CA VAL A 67 -2.12 3.31 -0.01
C VAL A 67 -2.28 4.69 -0.66
N CYS A 68 -3.48 5.28 -0.62
CA CYS A 68 -3.71 6.64 -1.12
C CYS A 68 -2.80 7.68 -0.44
N ASP A 69 -2.61 7.56 0.89
CA ASP A 69 -1.71 8.42 1.65
C ASP A 69 -0.26 8.27 1.16
N PHE A 70 0.18 7.05 0.87
CA PHE A 70 1.51 6.80 0.33
C PHE A 70 1.68 7.38 -1.08
N TYR A 71 0.74 7.13 -2.00
CA TYR A 71 0.79 7.69 -3.36
C TYR A 71 0.79 9.22 -3.33
N THR A 72 -0.03 9.82 -2.47
CA THR A 72 -0.05 11.27 -2.27
C THR A 72 1.30 11.78 -1.78
N TYR A 73 1.92 11.07 -0.83
CA TYR A 73 3.26 11.40 -0.34
C TYR A 73 4.33 11.34 -1.44
N ILE A 74 4.33 10.29 -2.27
CA ILE A 74 5.28 10.18 -3.39
C ILE A 74 5.06 11.32 -4.40
N ARG A 75 3.81 11.68 -4.71
CA ARG A 75 3.53 12.84 -5.58
C ARG A 75 4.08 14.14 -5.00
N TYR A 76 3.96 14.35 -3.70
CA TYR A 76 4.55 15.53 -3.05
C TYR A 76 6.08 15.56 -3.16
N ILE A 77 6.74 14.40 -3.08
CA ILE A 77 8.18 14.30 -3.33
C ILE A 77 8.50 14.65 -4.78
N GLN A 78 7.79 14.06 -5.75
CA GLN A 78 7.99 14.30 -7.19
C GLN A 78 7.74 15.76 -7.59
N GLN A 79 6.83 16.44 -6.90
CA GLN A 79 6.55 17.88 -7.08
C GLN A 79 7.53 18.80 -6.33
N GLY A 80 8.50 18.25 -5.60
CA GLY A 80 9.47 19.03 -4.81
C GLY A 80 8.86 19.72 -3.58
N LEU A 81 7.63 19.36 -3.18
CA LEU A 81 6.96 19.91 -2.00
C LEU A 81 7.55 19.35 -0.69
N VAL A 82 8.28 18.25 -0.77
CA VAL A 82 8.98 17.61 0.34
C VAL A 82 10.45 17.43 -0.01
N LYS A 83 11.35 17.85 0.88
CA LYS A 83 12.78 17.59 0.75
C LYS A 83 13.04 16.09 0.94
N SER A 84 13.26 15.39 -0.16
CA SER A 84 13.39 13.95 -0.25
C SER A 84 14.03 13.56 -1.57
N GLU A 85 14.56 12.33 -1.66
CA GLU A 85 15.14 11.79 -2.88
C GLU A 85 14.06 11.35 -3.89
N ALA A 86 13.77 12.21 -4.87
CA ALA A 86 12.66 12.02 -5.80
C ALA A 86 12.87 10.86 -6.78
N GLU A 87 14.11 10.63 -7.19
CA GLU A 87 14.47 9.50 -8.04
C GLU A 87 14.24 8.18 -7.31
N LEU A 88 14.69 8.08 -6.05
CA LEU A 88 14.50 6.91 -5.22
C LEU A 88 13.01 6.60 -4.97
N ALA A 89 12.20 7.64 -4.72
CA ALA A 89 10.76 7.52 -4.55
C ALA A 89 10.06 7.01 -5.82
N THR A 90 10.51 7.45 -6.99
CA THR A 90 9.96 7.01 -8.29
C THR A 90 10.32 5.55 -8.57
N ARG A 91 11.61 5.19 -8.43
CA ARG A 91 12.06 3.80 -8.57
C ARG A 91 11.31 2.87 -7.62
N LEU A 92 11.10 3.29 -6.37
CA LEU A 92 10.34 2.51 -5.38
C LEU A 92 8.92 2.15 -5.86
N LEU A 93 8.20 3.07 -6.51
CA LEU A 93 6.88 2.78 -7.06
C LEU A 93 6.94 1.72 -8.16
N GLU A 94 7.87 1.87 -9.11
CA GLU A 94 8.06 0.89 -10.20
C GLU A 94 8.35 -0.52 -9.64
N CYS A 95 9.14 -0.62 -8.57
CA CYS A 95 9.45 -1.89 -7.93
C CYS A 95 8.26 -2.54 -7.23
N VAL A 96 7.40 -1.71 -6.62
CA VAL A 96 6.15 -2.17 -5.98
C VAL A 96 5.23 -2.77 -7.04
N GLU A 97 5.06 -2.08 -8.17
CA GLU A 97 4.26 -2.53 -9.31
C GLU A 97 4.79 -3.83 -9.93
N ARG A 98 6.12 -3.94 -10.07
CA ARG A 98 6.82 -5.12 -10.62
C ARG A 98 7.03 -6.27 -9.62
N ASN A 99 6.75 -6.04 -8.34
CA ASN A 99 7.00 -7.02 -7.26
C ASN A 99 8.48 -7.42 -7.07
N CYS A 100 9.44 -6.52 -7.32
CA CYS A 100 10.88 -6.81 -7.19
C CYS A 100 11.54 -6.17 -5.96
N LEU A 101 10.78 -5.48 -5.12
CA LEU A 101 11.28 -4.85 -3.91
C LEU A 101 11.72 -5.88 -2.85
N THR A 102 12.89 -5.66 -2.24
CA THR A 102 13.35 -6.41 -1.06
C THR A 102 13.50 -5.48 0.15
N ILE A 103 13.06 -5.93 1.33
CA ILE A 103 13.21 -5.22 2.61
C ILE A 103 13.84 -6.15 3.64
N GLU A 104 14.92 -5.71 4.28
CA GLU A 104 15.63 -6.49 5.30
C GLU A 104 15.91 -5.65 6.55
N PRO A 105 15.98 -6.28 7.75
CA PRO A 105 16.54 -5.62 8.92
C PRO A 105 18.05 -5.42 8.74
N ILE A 106 18.58 -4.34 9.30
CA ILE A 106 20.03 -4.10 9.36
C ILE A 106 20.59 -4.93 10.54
N PRO A 107 21.62 -5.78 10.31
CA PRO A 107 22.21 -6.60 11.35
C PRO A 107 22.83 -5.74 12.46
N GLY A 108 22.63 -6.16 13.72
CA GLY A 108 22.80 -5.33 14.91
C GLY A 108 24.22 -5.24 15.47
N ASP A 109 25.10 -4.54 14.77
CA ASP A 109 26.42 -4.13 15.27
C ASP A 109 26.41 -2.76 15.98
N ASN A 110 25.23 -2.21 16.27
CA ASN A 110 24.97 -0.86 16.79
C ASN A 110 25.35 0.30 15.84
N SER A 111 25.82 0.05 14.61
CA SER A 111 26.11 1.08 13.60
C SER A 111 24.91 1.37 12.70
N TYR A 112 23.76 1.67 13.30
CA TYR A 112 22.55 2.00 12.53
C TYR A 112 22.65 3.37 11.86
N PRO A 113 22.40 3.48 10.54
CA PRO A 113 22.28 4.76 9.86
C PRO A 113 21.22 5.63 10.54
N ARG A 114 21.52 6.93 10.67
CA ARG A 114 20.60 7.89 11.29
C ARG A 114 19.91 8.81 10.29
N LYS A 115 20.12 8.62 8.98
CA LYS A 115 19.46 9.37 7.92
C LYS A 115 18.67 8.40 7.05
N CYS A 116 17.36 8.61 6.94
CA CYS A 116 16.52 7.78 6.08
C CYS A 116 16.65 8.23 4.61
N SER A 117 17.02 7.33 3.71
CA SER A 117 17.23 7.63 2.28
C SER A 117 15.96 8.15 1.58
N LEU A 118 14.77 7.70 2.01
CA LEU A 118 13.49 8.09 1.41
C LEU A 118 12.86 9.37 1.95
N THR A 119 13.34 9.92 3.06
CA THR A 119 12.71 11.11 3.68
C THR A 119 13.72 12.16 4.11
N GLU A 120 15.00 11.82 4.03
CA GLU A 120 16.14 12.53 4.60
C GLU A 120 16.04 12.84 6.10
N SER A 121 15.05 12.27 6.78
CA SER A 121 14.83 12.53 8.20
C SER A 121 15.91 11.89 9.07
N HIS A 122 16.32 12.63 10.10
CA HIS A 122 17.32 12.17 11.07
C HIS A 122 16.67 11.24 12.11
N LYS A 123 16.55 9.95 11.78
CA LYS A 123 15.97 8.88 12.60
C LYS A 123 16.80 7.61 12.49
N LEU A 124 16.79 6.81 13.55
CA LEU A 124 17.42 5.49 13.54
C LEU A 124 16.76 4.62 12.45
N CYS A 125 17.58 4.12 11.53
CA CYS A 125 17.15 3.25 10.45
C CYS A 125 17.52 1.82 10.80
N ASN A 126 16.52 1.00 11.10
CA ASN A 126 16.70 -0.42 11.45
C ASN A 126 16.51 -1.35 10.24
N TYR A 127 16.15 -0.79 9.09
CA TYR A 127 15.84 -1.53 7.88
C TYR A 127 16.57 -0.93 6.70
N LYS A 128 16.81 -1.78 5.71
CA LYS A 128 17.35 -1.42 4.40
C LYS A 128 16.42 -1.97 3.33
N ILE A 129 16.31 -1.23 2.23
CA ILE A 129 15.57 -1.64 1.04
C ILE A 129 16.49 -1.75 -0.15
N ARG A 130 16.10 -2.60 -1.08
CA ARG A 130 16.73 -2.75 -2.38
C ARG A 130 15.66 -2.72 -3.47
N LEU A 131 15.89 -1.88 -4.48
CA LEU A 131 14.93 -1.55 -5.54
C LEU A 131 15.06 -2.42 -6.81
N ASP A 132 15.80 -3.52 -6.75
CA ASP A 132 15.72 -4.58 -7.75
C ASP A 132 16.31 -5.85 -7.14
N THR A 133 15.93 -7.01 -7.63
CA THR A 133 16.64 -8.25 -7.31
C THR A 133 18.09 -8.24 -7.78
N GLU A 134 18.37 -7.52 -8.87
CA GLU A 134 19.70 -7.40 -9.49
C GLU A 134 20.52 -6.20 -8.99
N ASP A 135 19.90 -5.28 -8.25
CA ASP A 135 20.60 -4.12 -7.70
C ASP A 135 21.59 -4.57 -6.61
N THR A 136 22.70 -3.85 -6.50
CA THR A 136 23.68 -4.03 -5.42
C THR A 136 23.51 -3.00 -4.32
N GLU A 137 22.81 -1.89 -4.63
CA GLU A 137 22.65 -0.77 -3.71
C GLU A 137 21.56 -1.03 -2.67
N TRP A 138 21.87 -0.70 -1.42
CA TRP A 138 20.94 -0.76 -0.30
C TRP A 138 20.69 0.64 0.25
N TYR A 139 19.42 0.96 0.46
CA TYR A 139 19.00 2.24 1.02
C TYR A 139 18.47 2.07 2.43
N SER A 140 19.05 2.78 3.40
CA SER A 140 18.59 2.72 4.79
C SER A 140 17.28 3.48 4.97
N ILE A 141 16.31 2.87 5.63
CA ILE A 141 14.99 3.45 5.84
C ILE A 141 14.56 3.42 7.30
N SER A 142 13.78 4.43 7.70
CA SER A 142 13.18 4.47 9.03
C SER A 142 12.06 3.44 9.16
N GLN A 143 11.69 3.11 10.40
CA GLN A 143 10.53 2.25 10.69
C GLN A 143 9.25 2.77 10.02
N LEU A 144 9.05 4.10 10.02
CA LEU A 144 7.88 4.71 9.42
C LEU A 144 7.82 4.44 7.92
N CYS A 145 8.94 4.63 7.21
CA CYS A 145 9.04 4.32 5.78
C CYS A 145 8.79 2.83 5.53
N ARG A 146 9.39 1.95 6.33
CA ARG A 146 9.18 0.50 6.21
C ARG A 146 7.72 0.14 6.30
N ASN A 147 7.00 0.69 7.28
CA ASN A 147 5.59 0.36 7.50
C ASN A 147 4.70 0.87 6.36
N ARG A 148 4.97 2.08 5.85
CA ARG A 148 4.25 2.63 4.69
C ARG A 148 4.46 1.78 3.43
N ILE A 149 5.71 1.42 3.15
CA ILE A 149 6.06 0.59 2.00
C ILE A 149 5.42 -0.80 2.11
N ALA A 150 5.53 -1.45 3.27
CA ALA A 150 4.95 -2.76 3.50
C ALA A 150 3.43 -2.75 3.29
N ALA A 151 2.72 -1.72 3.77
CA ALA A 151 1.28 -1.59 3.56
C ALA A 151 0.89 -1.50 2.07
N VAL A 152 1.71 -0.81 1.27
CA VAL A 152 1.49 -0.67 -0.18
C VAL A 152 1.78 -1.99 -0.90
N CYS A 153 2.91 -2.64 -0.58
CA CYS A 153 3.23 -3.97 -1.12
C CYS A 153 2.13 -5.00 -0.79
N ASP A 154 1.64 -5.02 0.45
CA ASP A 154 0.56 -5.90 0.88
C ASP A 154 -0.73 -5.63 0.09
N PHE A 155 -1.03 -4.37 -0.22
CA PHE A 155 -2.18 -4.01 -1.05
C PHE A 155 -2.02 -4.45 -2.51
N TYR A 156 -0.89 -4.18 -3.14
CA TYR A 156 -0.61 -4.61 -4.52
C TYR A 156 -0.70 -6.14 -4.65
N THR A 157 -0.08 -6.86 -3.71
CA THR A 157 -0.18 -8.32 -3.64
C THR A 157 -1.63 -8.78 -3.46
N TYR A 158 -2.39 -8.12 -2.59
CA TYR A 158 -3.81 -8.43 -2.39
C TYR A 158 -4.64 -8.23 -3.67
N ILE A 159 -4.43 -7.14 -4.41
CA ILE A 159 -5.10 -6.88 -5.70
C ILE A 159 -4.74 -7.97 -6.72
N ARG A 160 -3.46 -8.36 -6.83
CA ARG A 160 -3.02 -9.47 -7.71
C ARG A 160 -3.75 -10.77 -7.36
N TYR A 161 -3.91 -11.09 -6.08
CA TYR A 161 -4.65 -12.30 -5.67
C TYR A 161 -6.13 -12.25 -6.01
N ILE A 162 -6.77 -11.08 -5.93
CA ILE A 162 -8.15 -10.92 -6.39
C ILE A 162 -8.22 -11.15 -7.90
N GLN A 163 -7.30 -10.55 -8.67
CA GLN A 163 -7.25 -10.70 -10.13
C GLN A 163 -7.01 -12.15 -10.57
N GLN A 164 -6.21 -12.90 -9.81
CA GLN A 164 -5.96 -14.33 -10.05
C GLN A 164 -7.10 -15.24 -9.53
N GLY A 165 -8.14 -14.67 -8.90
CA GLY A 165 -9.24 -15.44 -8.34
C GLY A 165 -8.87 -16.30 -7.13
N LEU A 166 -7.74 -16.00 -6.47
CA LEU A 166 -7.24 -16.70 -5.28
C LEU A 166 -7.96 -16.27 -3.99
N VAL A 167 -8.74 -15.19 -4.05
CA VAL A 167 -9.56 -14.69 -2.92
C VAL A 167 -11.01 -14.99 -3.24
N LYS A 168 -11.63 -15.99 -2.57
CA LYS A 168 -13.04 -16.36 -2.83
C LYS A 168 -14.01 -16.22 -1.66
N SER A 169 -13.58 -16.31 -0.41
CA SER A 169 -14.42 -16.10 0.79
C SER A 169 -13.60 -16.42 2.03
N GLU A 170 -14.01 -15.95 3.21
CA GLU A 170 -13.30 -16.02 4.49
C GLU A 170 -12.40 -17.26 4.67
N GLY A 171 -11.10 -16.96 4.70
CA GLY A 171 -10.03 -17.88 4.99
C GLY A 171 -8.76 -17.09 4.84
N THR A 172 -8.12 -16.79 5.96
CA THR A 172 -6.85 -16.07 6.09
C THR A 172 -5.94 -16.37 4.89
N LEU A 173 -5.90 -15.46 3.91
CA LEU A 173 -4.81 -15.45 2.96
C LEU A 173 -3.59 -14.91 3.72
N ALA A 174 -2.98 -15.81 4.49
CA ALA A 174 -1.54 -15.82 4.69
C ALA A 174 -0.88 -16.19 3.36
N ALA A 175 -1.16 -15.40 2.32
CA ALA A 175 -0.49 -15.49 1.06
C ALA A 175 0.64 -14.46 1.15
N SER A 176 1.72 -14.99 1.73
CA SER A 176 3.06 -14.44 1.70
C SER A 176 3.46 -14.14 0.26
N ILE A 177 4.44 -13.23 0.13
CA ILE A 177 5.27 -12.99 -1.06
C ILE A 177 4.84 -11.78 -1.92
N CYS A 178 4.85 -10.59 -1.33
CA CYS A 178 5.95 -9.70 -1.72
C CYS A 178 7.17 -10.21 -0.94
N THR A 179 8.38 -10.25 -1.51
CA THR A 179 9.61 -10.82 -0.89
C THR A 179 10.10 -10.00 0.32
N ILE A 180 9.18 -9.66 1.24
CA ILE A 180 9.42 -9.24 2.60
C ILE A 180 9.45 -10.55 3.40
N PRO A 181 10.62 -11.04 3.84
CA PRO A 181 10.69 -12.26 4.62
C PRO A 181 9.74 -12.19 5.82
N LEU A 182 9.00 -13.28 6.03
CA LEU A 182 8.01 -13.50 7.10
C LEU A 182 8.50 -13.18 8.52
N LYS A 183 9.82 -13.00 8.71
CA LYS A 183 10.47 -12.65 9.99
C LYS A 183 10.21 -11.23 10.50
N LEU A 184 9.49 -10.38 9.77
CA LEU A 184 9.31 -8.96 10.11
C LEU A 184 7.87 -8.57 10.49
N ARG A 185 7.03 -9.53 10.92
CA ARG A 185 5.67 -9.25 11.44
C ARG A 185 5.57 -9.09 12.96
N ASN A 186 6.70 -9.19 13.67
CA ASN A 186 6.80 -8.89 15.10
C ASN A 186 7.86 -7.82 15.35
#